data_AF-A0A2H1V8I6-F1
#
_entry.id   AF-A0A2H1V8I6-F1
#
_cell.length_a   1.000
_cell.length_b   1.000
_cell.length_c   1.000
_cell.angle_alpha   90.00
_cell.angle_beta   90.00
_cell.angle_gamma   90.00
#
_symmetry.space_group_name_H-M   'P 1'
#
loop_
_entity.id
_entity.type
_entity.pdbx_description
1 polymer ?
#
loop_
_entity_poly.entity_id
_entity_poly.type
_entity_poly.pdbx_seq_one_letter_code
_entity_poly.pdbx_strand_id
1 'polypeptide(L)'
;MASAPETKLPETDSSDAGSSFFDDFCIPVNLVITAIIIILVYKIYAKFTKVPAESPALELPKIRKDMTVAELRQYDGNQPDGRVLVAVNGWIFDVTRGRRFYGPGGPYAAFGGKDASRGLATFSVTSSDKEYDDLSDLNSMEMESVKEWEAQFR
;
A
#
# COMPACT_ATOMS: atom_id res chain seq x y z
N MET A 1 47.00 -64.58 -24.08
CA MET A 1 45.72 -63.95 -24.48
C MET A 1 44.90 -63.77 -23.22
N ALA A 2 45.05 -62.62 -22.56
CA ALA A 2 44.32 -62.29 -21.33
C ALA A 2 43.12 -61.43 -21.73
N SER A 3 41.91 -61.91 -21.48
CA SER A 3 40.67 -61.11 -21.63
C SER A 3 40.63 -60.04 -20.55
N ALA A 4 40.45 -58.79 -20.96
CA ALA A 4 40.15 -57.68 -20.06
C ALA A 4 38.71 -57.78 -19.53
N PRO A 5 38.44 -57.40 -18.26
CA PRO A 5 37.08 -57.27 -17.76
C PRO A 5 36.45 -55.95 -18.23
N GLU A 6 35.21 -56.00 -18.72
CA GLU A 6 34.41 -54.84 -19.12
C GLU A 6 34.15 -53.91 -17.93
N THR A 7 34.59 -52.66 -18.05
CA THR A 7 34.26 -51.57 -17.14
C THR A 7 32.83 -51.10 -17.43
N LYS A 8 31.86 -51.52 -16.61
CA LYS A 8 30.50 -50.97 -16.66
C LYS A 8 30.49 -49.60 -16.00
N LEU A 9 30.34 -48.54 -16.80
CA LEU A 9 30.11 -47.17 -16.33
C LEU A 9 28.76 -47.09 -15.58
N PRO A 10 28.64 -46.27 -14.52
CA PRO A 10 27.35 -46.00 -13.90
C PRO A 10 26.54 -45.06 -14.81
N GLU A 11 25.43 -45.57 -15.35
CA GLU A 11 24.43 -44.72 -16.00
C GLU A 11 23.81 -43.81 -14.94
N THR A 12 23.90 -42.51 -15.18
CA THR A 12 23.34 -41.46 -14.35
C THR A 12 21.90 -41.23 -14.81
N ASP A 13 20.94 -41.87 -14.14
CA ASP A 13 19.52 -41.61 -14.34
C ASP A 13 19.21 -40.14 -13.97
N SER A 14 18.95 -39.34 -15.00
CA SER A 14 18.65 -37.90 -14.93
C SER A 14 17.17 -37.62 -15.20
N SER A 15 16.31 -38.61 -14.94
CA SER A 15 14.90 -38.65 -15.35
C SER A 15 13.89 -38.51 -14.20
N ASP A 16 14.30 -38.23 -12.96
CA ASP A 16 13.41 -38.32 -11.78
C ASP A 16 12.90 -36.99 -11.20
N ALA A 17 13.38 -35.85 -11.72
CA ALA A 17 12.97 -34.53 -11.22
C ALA A 17 11.58 -34.08 -11.75
N GLY A 18 11.16 -34.61 -12.91
CA GLY A 18 9.89 -34.24 -13.55
C GLY A 18 8.70 -35.08 -13.09
N SER A 19 8.91 -36.36 -12.83
CA SER A 19 7.91 -37.32 -12.32
C SER A 19 7.41 -36.93 -10.93
N SER A 20 8.35 -36.67 -10.02
CA SER A 20 8.09 -36.30 -8.62
C SER A 20 7.13 -35.13 -8.45
N PHE A 21 7.24 -34.11 -9.31
CA PHE A 21 6.39 -32.92 -9.23
C PHE A 21 4.93 -33.22 -9.60
N PHE A 22 4.68 -34.05 -10.62
CA PHE A 22 3.31 -34.38 -11.06
C PHE A 22 2.68 -35.52 -10.24
N ASP A 23 3.48 -36.44 -9.71
CA ASP A 23 3.02 -37.53 -8.84
C ASP A 23 2.57 -37.02 -7.47
N ASP A 24 3.21 -35.97 -6.96
CA ASP A 24 2.78 -35.27 -5.75
C ASP A 24 1.39 -34.65 -5.89
N PHE A 25 0.97 -34.21 -7.08
CA PHE A 25 -0.39 -33.72 -7.32
C PHE A 25 -1.42 -34.82 -7.51
N CYS A 26 -1.04 -36.08 -7.68
CA CYS A 26 -1.98 -37.20 -7.87
C CYS A 26 -2.40 -37.87 -6.55
N ILE A 27 -1.74 -37.53 -5.44
CA ILE A 27 -2.13 -37.98 -4.10
C ILE A 27 -3.45 -37.27 -3.72
N PRO A 28 -4.50 -38.00 -3.33
CA PRO A 28 -5.83 -37.41 -3.08
C PRO A 28 -5.80 -36.35 -1.97
N VAL A 29 -4.89 -36.49 -1.01
CA VAL A 29 -4.67 -35.49 0.05
C VAL A 29 -4.04 -34.21 -0.50
N ASN A 30 -3.06 -34.32 -1.40
CA ASN A 30 -2.39 -33.16 -2.00
C ASN A 30 -3.32 -32.40 -2.95
N LEU A 31 -4.20 -33.08 -3.71
CA LEU A 31 -5.25 -32.39 -4.48
C LEU A 31 -6.18 -31.56 -3.60
N VAL A 32 -6.57 -32.10 -2.44
CA VAL A 32 -7.42 -31.36 -1.48
C VAL A 32 -6.67 -30.15 -0.95
N ILE A 33 -5.39 -30.28 -0.59
CA ILE A 33 -4.56 -29.17 -0.11
C ILE A 33 -4.36 -28.13 -1.22
N THR A 34 -4.03 -28.52 -2.44
CA THR A 34 -3.88 -27.63 -3.60
C THR A 34 -5.19 -26.91 -3.90
N ALA A 35 -6.34 -27.59 -3.87
CA ALA A 35 -7.64 -26.97 -4.04
C ALA A 35 -7.94 -25.95 -2.92
N ILE A 36 -7.62 -26.27 -1.67
CA ILE A 36 -7.77 -25.34 -0.54
C ILE A 36 -6.87 -24.12 -0.73
N ILE A 37 -5.60 -24.30 -1.12
CA ILE A 37 -4.66 -23.19 -1.39
C ILE A 37 -5.21 -22.31 -2.51
N ILE A 38 -5.68 -22.89 -3.63
CA ILE A 38 -6.27 -22.14 -4.74
C ILE A 38 -7.52 -21.38 -4.26
N ILE A 39 -8.39 -21.99 -3.45
CA ILE A 39 -9.58 -21.34 -2.90
C ILE A 39 -9.20 -20.20 -1.95
N LEU A 40 -8.21 -20.40 -1.08
CA LEU A 40 -7.74 -19.37 -0.15
C LEU A 40 -7.09 -18.22 -0.89
N VAL A 41 -6.21 -18.50 -1.86
CA VAL A 41 -5.59 -17.50 -2.74
C VAL A 41 -6.67 -16.75 -3.53
N TYR A 42 -7.65 -17.46 -4.10
CA TYR A 42 -8.77 -16.85 -4.81
C TYR A 42 -9.61 -15.96 -3.89
N LYS A 43 -9.92 -16.38 -2.66
CA LYS A 43 -10.68 -15.56 -1.71
C LYS A 43 -9.90 -14.36 -1.21
N ILE A 44 -8.58 -14.48 -1.05
CA ILE A 44 -7.70 -13.35 -0.70
C ILE A 44 -7.66 -12.36 -1.87
N TYR A 45 -7.45 -12.86 -3.08
CA TYR A 45 -7.40 -12.03 -4.29
C TYR A 45 -8.75 -11.35 -4.56
N ALA A 46 -9.86 -12.08 -4.46
CA ALA A 46 -11.22 -11.55 -4.62
C ALA A 46 -11.60 -10.54 -3.52
N LYS A 47 -11.06 -10.68 -2.31
CA LYS A 47 -11.20 -9.66 -1.27
C LYS A 47 -10.38 -8.40 -1.59
N PHE A 48 -9.20 -8.57 -2.22
CA PHE A 48 -8.33 -7.46 -2.58
C PHE A 48 -8.80 -6.70 -3.84
N THR A 49 -9.48 -7.38 -4.77
CA THR A 49 -10.01 -6.78 -6.01
C THR A 49 -11.39 -6.16 -5.87
N LYS A 50 -12.11 -6.41 -4.76
CA LYS A 50 -13.26 -5.60 -4.36
C LYS A 50 -12.78 -4.25 -3.83
N VAL A 51 -12.13 -3.45 -4.68
CA VAL A 51 -12.11 -2.00 -4.51
C VAL A 51 -13.54 -1.58 -4.88
N PRO A 52 -14.35 -1.06 -3.94
CA PRO A 52 -15.64 -0.50 -4.31
C PRO A 52 -15.38 0.51 -5.42
N ALA A 53 -15.98 0.27 -6.59
CA ALA A 53 -15.94 1.21 -7.69
C ALA A 53 -16.41 2.54 -7.12
N GLU A 54 -15.45 3.43 -6.94
CA GLU A 54 -15.63 4.76 -6.39
C GLU A 54 -16.65 5.44 -7.30
N SER A 55 -17.79 5.83 -6.72
CA SER A 55 -18.83 6.60 -7.39
C SER A 55 -18.18 7.67 -8.26
N PRO A 56 -18.66 7.91 -9.50
CA PRO A 56 -18.06 8.88 -10.39
C PRO A 56 -17.93 10.18 -9.62
N ALA A 57 -16.69 10.51 -9.26
CA ALA A 57 -16.38 11.66 -8.45
C ALA A 57 -17.02 12.82 -9.18
N LEU A 58 -17.99 13.48 -8.54
CA LEU A 58 -18.36 14.83 -8.93
C LEU A 58 -17.04 15.55 -9.13
N GLU A 59 -16.73 15.94 -10.36
CA GLU A 59 -15.52 16.69 -10.66
C GLU A 59 -15.69 18.05 -10.00
N LEU A 60 -15.37 18.06 -8.70
CA LEU A 60 -15.46 19.23 -7.87
C LEU A 60 -14.43 20.22 -8.42
N PRO A 61 -14.74 21.53 -8.38
CA PRO A 61 -13.90 22.57 -8.94
C PRO A 61 -12.45 22.44 -8.49
N LYS A 62 -11.52 22.68 -9.42
CA LYS A 62 -10.08 22.66 -9.16
C LYS A 62 -9.77 23.60 -8.00
N ILE A 63 -9.34 23.03 -6.88
CA ILE A 63 -9.07 23.79 -5.67
C ILE A 63 -7.84 24.64 -5.88
N ARG A 64 -7.88 25.85 -5.33
CA ARG A 64 -6.74 26.76 -5.25
C ARG A 64 -5.67 26.13 -4.35
N LYS A 65 -4.41 26.17 -4.78
CA LYS A 65 -3.29 25.59 -4.02
C LYS A 65 -2.82 26.48 -2.87
N ASP A 66 -3.25 27.74 -2.91
CA ASP A 66 -3.06 28.80 -1.94
C ASP A 66 -4.30 28.86 -1.04
N MET A 67 -4.32 28.02 -0.01
CA MET A 67 -5.32 28.10 1.06
C MET A 67 -4.64 28.33 2.39
N THR A 68 -5.31 29.05 3.27
CA THR A 68 -4.87 29.21 4.66
C THR A 68 -5.15 27.93 5.46
N VAL A 69 -4.46 27.75 6.59
CA VAL A 69 -4.69 26.58 7.46
C VAL A 69 -6.13 26.55 8.00
N ALA A 70 -6.74 27.71 8.23
CA ALA A 70 -8.14 27.82 8.62
C ALA A 70 -9.11 27.33 7.54
N GLU A 71 -8.82 27.62 6.27
CA GLU A 71 -9.61 27.12 5.14
C GLU A 71 -9.39 25.62 4.92
N LEU A 72 -8.16 25.13 5.08
CA LEU A 72 -7.83 23.71 4.93
C LEU A 72 -8.61 22.83 5.93
N ARG A 73 -8.79 23.30 7.18
CA ARG A 73 -9.54 22.61 8.24
C ARG A 73 -10.99 22.30 7.87
N GLN A 74 -11.57 23.00 6.90
CA GLN A 74 -12.93 22.74 6.44
C GLN A 74 -13.03 21.45 5.62
N TYR A 75 -11.91 20.92 5.12
CA TYR A 75 -11.83 19.77 4.23
C TYR A 75 -11.32 18.50 4.94
N ASP A 76 -11.99 18.13 6.02
CA ASP A 76 -11.73 16.91 6.81
C ASP A 76 -12.51 15.68 6.32
N GLY A 77 -13.41 15.83 5.34
CA GLY A 77 -14.28 14.79 4.82
C GLY A 77 -15.64 14.62 5.52
N ASN A 78 -15.96 15.47 6.50
CA ASN A 78 -17.28 15.56 7.13
C ASN A 78 -18.28 16.42 6.33
N GLN A 79 -17.78 17.21 5.38
CA GLN A 79 -18.62 18.03 4.51
C GLN A 79 -19.56 17.16 3.64
N PRO A 80 -20.70 17.70 3.18
CA PRO A 80 -21.58 17.00 2.25
C PRO A 80 -20.88 16.60 0.95
N ASP A 81 -19.87 17.36 0.52
CA ASP A 81 -19.02 17.04 -0.63
C ASP A 81 -18.06 15.86 -0.37
N GLY A 82 -17.84 15.50 0.90
CA GLY A 82 -16.97 14.39 1.31
C GLY A 82 -15.48 14.57 1.02
N ARG A 83 -15.08 15.75 0.55
CA ARG A 83 -13.73 16.09 0.11
C ARG A 83 -12.74 16.13 1.27
N VAL A 84 -11.55 15.55 1.08
CA VAL A 84 -10.49 15.51 2.08
C VAL A 84 -9.21 16.10 1.49
N LEU A 85 -8.67 17.12 2.14
CA LEU A 85 -7.39 17.73 1.77
C LEU A 85 -6.35 17.50 2.87
N VAL A 86 -5.09 17.40 2.49
CA VAL A 86 -3.96 17.27 3.42
C VAL A 86 -2.85 18.21 2.95
N ALA A 87 -2.22 18.92 3.89
CA ALA A 87 -1.01 19.68 3.60
C ALA A 87 0.24 18.86 3.95
N VAL A 88 1.24 18.90 3.07
CA VAL A 88 2.56 18.31 3.29
C VAL A 88 3.61 19.28 2.76
N ASN A 89 4.55 19.68 3.60
CA ASN A 89 5.63 20.61 3.31
C ASN A 89 5.15 21.92 2.65
N GLY A 90 4.02 22.47 3.11
CA GLY A 90 3.41 23.68 2.55
C GLY A 90 2.64 23.48 1.24
N TRP A 91 2.58 22.26 0.70
CA TRP A 91 1.76 21.91 -0.46
C TRP A 91 0.44 21.28 -0.03
N ILE A 92 -0.66 21.69 -0.68
CA ILE A 92 -1.99 21.13 -0.45
C ILE A 92 -2.29 20.06 -1.50
N PHE A 93 -2.66 18.87 -1.03
CA PHE A 93 -3.00 17.72 -1.85
C PHE A 93 -4.45 17.29 -1.63
N ASP A 94 -5.11 16.91 -2.71
CA ASP A 94 -6.46 16.36 -2.69
C ASP A 94 -6.42 14.84 -2.55
N VAL A 95 -6.73 14.37 -1.34
CA VAL A 95 -6.74 12.95 -0.99
C VAL A 95 -8.15 12.39 -0.88
N THR A 96 -9.12 13.01 -1.56
CA THR A 96 -10.52 12.57 -1.56
C THR A 96 -10.68 11.12 -2.03
N ARG A 97 -9.85 10.66 -2.98
CA ARG A 97 -9.80 9.24 -3.41
C ARG A 97 -9.40 8.29 -2.29
N GLY A 98 -8.60 8.80 -1.35
CA GLY A 98 -8.18 8.11 -0.14
C GLY A 98 -9.10 8.34 1.06
N ARG A 99 -10.37 8.78 0.88
CA ARG A 99 -11.28 9.12 1.99
C ARG A 99 -11.42 8.02 3.06
N ARG A 100 -11.32 6.75 2.69
CA ARG A 100 -11.32 5.62 3.65
C ARG A 100 -10.15 5.66 4.65
N PHE A 101 -9.07 6.35 4.32
CA PHE A 101 -7.87 6.48 5.13
C PHE A 101 -7.81 7.82 5.86
N TYR A 102 -8.02 8.91 5.11
CA TYR A 102 -7.85 10.29 5.59
C TYR A 102 -9.15 10.96 6.06
N GLY A 103 -10.30 10.40 5.70
CA GLY A 103 -11.60 10.90 6.11
C GLY A 103 -12.00 10.43 7.52
N PRO A 104 -13.17 10.87 8.02
CA PRO A 104 -13.63 10.58 9.37
C PRO A 104 -13.73 9.07 9.64
N GLY A 105 -13.11 8.62 10.73
CA GLY A 105 -13.07 7.21 11.12
C GLY A 105 -11.98 6.37 10.43
N GLY A 106 -11.20 6.95 9.51
CA GLY A 106 -10.03 6.32 8.92
C GLY A 106 -8.82 6.29 9.85
N PRO A 107 -7.84 5.40 9.63
CA PRO A 107 -6.63 5.31 10.44
C PRO A 107 -5.77 6.59 10.40
N TYR A 108 -5.89 7.41 9.35
CA TYR A 108 -5.14 8.65 9.17
C TYR A 108 -6.07 9.88 9.18
N ALA A 109 -7.25 9.76 9.81
CA ALA A 109 -8.22 10.84 9.93
C ALA A 109 -7.64 12.11 10.58
N ALA A 110 -6.62 11.95 11.44
CA ALA A 110 -5.94 13.07 12.08
C ALA A 110 -5.32 14.06 11.08
N PHE A 111 -4.97 13.62 9.87
CA PHE A 111 -4.36 14.46 8.83
C PHE A 111 -5.38 15.17 7.95
N GLY A 112 -6.64 14.70 7.91
CA GLY A 112 -7.70 15.33 7.12
C GLY A 112 -7.91 16.79 7.52
N GLY A 113 -7.80 17.69 6.56
CA GLY A 113 -7.93 19.14 6.73
C GLY A 113 -6.77 19.81 7.48
N LYS A 114 -5.63 19.14 7.66
CA LYS A 114 -4.51 19.66 8.45
C LYS A 114 -3.16 19.46 7.76
N ASP A 115 -2.13 20.08 8.33
CA ASP A 115 -0.75 19.82 7.95
C ASP A 115 -0.26 18.52 8.59
N ALA A 116 0.09 17.55 7.74
CA ALA A 116 0.58 16.25 8.12
C ALA A 116 2.11 16.18 8.19
N SER A 117 2.84 17.25 7.81
CA SER A 117 4.30 17.24 7.66
C SER A 117 5.02 16.67 8.87
N ARG A 118 4.73 17.17 10.08
CA ARG A 118 5.37 16.68 11.31
C ARG A 118 4.98 15.23 11.64
N GLY A 119 3.71 14.87 11.45
CA GLY A 119 3.24 13.50 11.69
C GLY A 119 3.93 12.50 10.76
N LEU A 120 4.11 12.89 9.49
CA LEU A 120 4.82 12.10 8.49
C LEU A 120 6.34 12.02 8.77
N ALA A 121 6.94 13.12 9.25
CA ALA A 121 8.35 13.16 9.64
C ALA A 121 8.66 12.23 10.81
N THR A 122 7.78 12.22 11.81
CA THR A 122 7.96 11.50 13.09
C THR A 122 7.30 10.12 13.12
N PHE A 123 6.69 9.70 12.00
CA PHE A 123 5.88 8.47 11.90
C PHE A 123 4.77 8.38 12.97
N SER A 124 4.20 9.53 13.32
CA SER A 124 3.14 9.66 14.31
C SER A 124 1.84 10.12 13.65
N VAL A 125 0.73 9.43 13.95
CA VAL A 125 -0.62 9.82 13.50
C VAL A 125 -1.20 10.86 14.46
N THR A 126 -0.43 11.93 14.68
CA THR A 126 -0.87 13.08 15.47
C THR A 126 -0.76 14.30 14.57
N SER A 127 -1.85 15.05 14.43
CA SER A 127 -1.79 16.37 13.82
C SER A 127 -1.56 17.42 14.88
N SER A 128 -0.76 18.43 14.55
CA SER A 128 -0.65 19.61 15.37
C SER A 128 -1.91 20.45 15.21
N ASP A 129 -2.55 20.83 16.32
CA ASP A 129 -3.69 21.76 16.32
C ASP A 129 -3.26 23.23 16.16
N LYS A 130 -1.96 23.45 15.95
CA LYS A 130 -1.38 24.78 15.70
C LYS A 130 -1.85 25.30 14.34
N GLU A 131 -1.93 26.62 14.23
CA GLU A 131 -2.23 27.29 12.97
C GLU A 131 -1.05 27.26 12.00
N TYR A 132 0.17 27.22 12.53
CA TYR A 132 1.39 27.03 11.76
C TYR A 132 2.34 26.12 12.56
N ASP A 133 2.91 25.12 11.89
CA ASP A 133 3.89 24.22 12.47
C ASP A 133 5.26 24.51 11.86
N ASP A 134 6.17 25.04 12.66
CA ASP A 134 7.53 25.31 12.22
C ASP A 134 8.34 24.01 12.19
N LEU A 135 8.81 23.61 11.02
CA LEU A 135 9.57 22.37 10.80
C LEU A 135 11.08 22.56 10.96
N SER A 136 11.53 23.73 11.42
CA SER A 136 12.96 24.04 11.63
C SER A 136 13.63 23.18 12.72
N ASP A 137 12.83 22.56 13.59
CA ASP A 137 13.28 21.68 14.67
C ASP A 137 13.53 20.23 14.23
N LEU A 138 13.14 19.88 13.01
CA LEU A 138 13.32 18.54 12.46
C LEU A 138 14.78 18.28 12.07
N ASN A 139 15.23 17.06 12.34
CA ASN A 139 16.55 16.62 11.91
C ASN A 139 16.60 16.29 10.40
N SER A 140 17.80 16.09 9.86
CA SER A 140 17.98 15.83 8.42
C SER A 140 17.22 14.60 7.90
N MET A 141 17.11 13.54 8.70
CA MET A 141 16.42 12.29 8.33
C MET A 141 14.90 12.46 8.36
N GLU A 142 14.38 13.17 9.36
CA GLU A 142 12.97 13.56 9.44
C GLU A 142 12.57 14.44 8.25
N MET A 143 13.42 15.41 7.89
CA MET A 143 13.19 16.28 6.74
C MET A 143 13.28 15.52 5.40
N GLU A 144 14.15 14.53 5.28
CA GLU A 144 14.20 13.64 4.12
C GLU A 144 12.90 12.83 3.98
N SER A 145 12.39 12.32 5.10
CA SER A 145 11.12 11.59 5.14
C SER A 145 9.95 12.47 4.66
N VAL A 146 9.89 13.74 5.09
CA VAL A 146 8.87 14.69 4.62
C VAL A 146 8.93 14.90 3.10
N LYS A 147 10.14 15.04 2.53
CA LYS A 147 10.32 15.22 1.08
C LYS A 147 9.93 13.97 0.30
N GLU A 148 10.21 12.79 0.84
CA GLU A 148 9.77 11.53 0.22
C GLU A 148 8.24 11.45 0.19
N TRP A 149 7.57 11.79 1.29
CA TRP A 149 6.11 11.86 1.33
C TRP A 149 5.57 12.92 0.37
N GLU A 150 6.14 14.13 0.34
CA GLU A 150 5.76 15.16 -0.64
C GLU A 150 5.83 14.63 -2.09
N ALA A 151 6.87 13.87 -2.42
CA ALA A 151 7.02 13.27 -3.74
C ALA A 151 5.97 12.18 -4.04
N GLN A 152 5.55 11.39 -3.03
CA GLN A 152 4.50 10.37 -3.20
C GLN A 152 3.10 10.95 -3.40
N PHE A 153 2.84 12.13 -2.81
CA PHE A 153 1.54 12.80 -2.92
C PHE A 153 1.37 13.57 -4.24
N ARG A 154 2.46 13.81 -4.97
CA ARG A 154 2.49 14.57 -6.22
C ARG A 154 2.15 13.72 -7.45
#